data_AF-A0A257V268-F1
#
_entry.id   AF-A0A257V268-F1
#
_cell.length_a   1.000
_cell.length_b   1.000
_cell.length_c   1.000
_cell.angle_alpha   90.00
_cell.angle_beta   90.00
_cell.angle_gamma   90.00
#
_symmetry.space_group_name_H-M   'P 1'
#
loop_
_entity.id
_entity.type
_entity.pdbx_description
1 polymer ?
#
loop_
_entity_poly.entity_id
_entity_poly.type
_entity_poly.pdbx_seq_one_letter_code
_entity_poly.pdbx_strand_id
1 'polypeptide(L)' 'RTISDDAVRVWVDGKLAIDDWAPHESVVDHAPLAGGRHRLRVEYYQVDGWVELRLDFVRGTESSTGTAGPH' A
#
# COMPACT_ATOMS: atom_id res chain seq x y z
N ARG A 1 2.51 -1.57 -2.18
CA ARG A 1 2.63 -0.10 -2.15
C ARG A 1 1.56 0.46 -3.08
N THR A 2 0.84 1.48 -2.67
CA THR A 2 -0.04 2.25 -3.55
C THR A 2 0.43 3.70 -3.63
N ILE A 3 0.08 4.37 -4.72
CA ILE A 3 0.09 5.83 -4.81
C ILE A 3 -1.31 6.25 -5.25
N SER A 4 -1.94 7.19 -4.57
CA SER A 4 -3.25 7.69 -5.00
C SER A 4 -3.45 9.18 -4.74
N ASP A 5 -4.18 9.80 -5.65
CA ASP A 5 -4.83 11.09 -5.57
C ASP A 5 -6.17 10.84 -6.29
N ASP A 6 -7.32 10.71 -5.63
CA ASP A 6 -7.62 10.90 -4.20
C ASP A 6 -7.65 9.55 -3.42
N ALA A 7 -8.82 9.20 -2.89
CA ALA A 7 -9.05 8.20 -1.85
C ALA A 7 -8.82 6.75 -2.34
N VAL A 8 -8.21 5.92 -1.48
CA VAL A 8 -7.94 4.51 -1.76
C VAL A 8 -8.23 3.59 -0.57
N ARG A 9 -8.77 2.42 -0.88
CA ARG A 9 -8.85 1.28 0.04
C ARG A 9 -8.28 0.04 -0.60
N VAL A 10 -7.52 -0.72 0.17
CA VAL A 10 -6.99 -2.01 -0.28
C VAL A 10 -7.34 -3.09 0.74
N TRP A 11 -7.87 -4.20 0.26
CA TRP A 11 -8.07 -5.41 1.04
C TRP A 11 -7.14 -6.51 0.56
N VAL A 12 -6.59 -7.26 1.51
CA VAL A 12 -5.82 -8.48 1.30
C VAL A 12 -6.56 -9.62 1.98
N ASP A 13 -6.96 -10.63 1.19
CA ASP A 13 -7.75 -11.78 1.65
C ASP A 13 -9.02 -11.39 2.40
N GLY A 14 -9.64 -10.29 1.98
CA GLY A 14 -10.86 -9.74 2.59
C GLY A 14 -10.63 -8.90 3.84
N LYS A 15 -9.39 -8.76 4.33
CA LYS A 15 -9.04 -7.87 5.44
C LYS A 15 -8.60 -6.52 4.89
N LEU A 16 -9.11 -5.44 5.47
CA LEU A 16 -8.74 -4.08 5.09
C LEU A 16 -7.29 -3.83 5.53
N ALA A 17 -6.43 -3.52 4.57
CA ALA A 17 -4.99 -3.35 4.74
C ALA A 17 -4.53 -1.91 4.53
N ILE A 18 -5.22 -1.16 3.66
CA ILE A 18 -5.07 0.30 3.49
C ILE A 18 -6.48 0.88 3.55
N ASP A 19 -6.68 1.91 4.37
CA ASP A 19 -7.96 2.61 4.54
C ASP A 19 -7.72 4.12 4.58
N ASP A 20 -7.45 4.71 3.41
CA ASP A 20 -7.40 6.16 3.24
C ASP A 20 -8.59 6.62 2.38
N TRP A 21 -9.74 6.74 3.02
CA TRP A 21 -11.02 7.00 2.35
C TRP A 21 -11.47 8.47 2.44
N ALA A 22 -10.52 9.39 2.58
CA ALA A 22 -10.74 10.82 2.51
C ALA A 22 -10.09 11.39 1.24
N PRO A 23 -10.63 12.49 0.67
CA PRO A 23 -9.93 13.20 -0.42
C PRO A 23 -8.55 13.66 0.03
N HIS A 24 -7.54 13.46 -0.82
CA HIS A 24 -6.15 13.79 -0.52
C HIS A 24 -5.35 13.93 -1.81
N GLU A 25 -4.32 14.77 -1.80
CA GLU A 25 -3.34 14.82 -2.91
C GLU A 25 -2.55 13.50 -3.00
N SER A 26 -1.64 13.37 -3.97
CA SER A 26 -0.78 12.18 -4.14
C SER A 26 -0.11 11.69 -2.85
N VAL A 27 -0.60 10.57 -2.31
CA VAL A 27 -0.09 9.90 -1.10
C VAL A 27 0.44 8.51 -1.46
N VAL A 28 1.48 8.05 -0.75
CA VAL A 28 2.05 6.71 -0.88
C VAL A 28 1.73 5.86 0.34
N ASP A 29 1.01 4.75 0.14
CA ASP A 29 0.67 3.80 1.21
C ASP A 29 1.33 2.43 1.06
N HIS A 30 1.48 1.76 2.19
CA HIS A 30 2.12 0.45 2.29
C HIS A 30 1.29 -0.52 3.10
N ALA A 31 1.02 -1.70 2.52
CA ALA A 31 0.49 -2.86 3.22
C ALA A 31 1.47 -4.03 3.12
N PRO A 32 1.75 -4.75 4.22
CA PRO A 32 2.52 -5.97 4.16
C PRO A 32 1.73 -7.06 3.42
N LEU A 33 2.42 -7.83 2.59
CA LEU A 33 1.87 -8.97 1.87
C LEU A 33 2.77 -10.18 2.13
N ALA A 34 2.19 -11.27 2.63
CA ALA A 34 2.93 -12.50 2.83
C ALA A 34 3.28 -13.16 1.48
N GLY A 35 4.16 -14.16 1.53
CA GLY A 35 4.41 -15.00 0.36
C GLY A 35 3.19 -15.88 0.07
N GLY A 36 2.88 -16.05 -1.21
CA GLY A 36 1.81 -16.93 -1.67
C GLY A 36 0.75 -16.21 -2.50
N ARG A 37 -0.38 -16.89 -2.70
CA ARG A 37 -1.51 -16.37 -3.47
C ARG A 37 -2.46 -15.62 -2.55
N HIS A 38 -2.69 -14.35 -2.86
CA HIS A 38 -3.62 -13.50 -2.13
C HIS A 38 -4.73 -13.00 -3.04
N ARG A 39 -5.93 -12.82 -2.49
CA ARG A 39 -7.01 -12.10 -3.17
C ARG A 39 -6.94 -10.63 -2.78
N LEU A 40 -6.81 -9.77 -3.77
CA LEU A 40 -6.78 -8.33 -3.57
C LEU A 40 -8.08 -7.71 -4.04
N ARG A 41 -8.58 -6.75 -3.25
CA ARG A 41 -9.58 -5.79 -3.71
C ARG A 41 -8.99 -4.41 -3.53
N VAL A 42 -9.17 -3.56 -4.53
CA VAL A 42 -8.81 -2.15 -4.45
C VAL A 42 -10.06 -1.36 -4.80
N GLU A 43 -10.41 -0.40 -3.95
CA GLU A 43 -11.40 0.62 -4.24
C GLU A 43 -10.66 1.96 -4.31
N TYR A 44 -11.03 2.77 -5.28
CA TYR A 44 -10.45 4.07 -5.52
C TYR A 44 -11.56 5.04 -5.91
N TYR A 45 -11.46 6.26 -5.43
CA TYR A 45 -12.44 7.30 -5.69
C TYR A 45 -11.74 8.62 -5.95
N GLN A 46 -12.00 9.19 -7.13
CA GLN A 46 -11.57 10.54 -7.49
C GLN A 46 -12.70 11.55 -7.23
N VAL A 47 -12.35 12.67 -6.60
CA VAL A 47 -13.26 13.80 -6.42
C VAL A 47 -13.19 14.72 -7.63
N ASP A 48 -12.05 15.35 -7.88
CA ASP A 48 -11.81 16.29 -8.98
C ASP A 48 -10.31 16.46 -9.29
N GLY A 49 -9.92 17.37 -10.19
CA GLY A 49 -8.50 17.66 -10.39
C GLY A 49 -7.71 16.56 -11.11
N TRP A 50 -6.50 16.28 -10.61
CA TRP A 50 -5.56 15.33 -11.22
C TRP A 50 -5.80 13.92 -10.74
N VAL A 51 -5.76 12.95 -11.64
CA VAL A 51 -6.01 11.55 -11.31
C VAL A 51 -4.70 10.78 -11.15
N GLU A 52 -4.52 10.13 -10.00
CA GLU A 52 -3.42 9.18 -9.81
C GLU A 52 -3.91 7.93 -9.06
N LEU A 53 -3.64 6.76 -9.64
CA LEU A 53 -3.72 5.49 -8.93
C LEU A 53 -2.62 4.56 -9.44
N ARG A 54 -1.78 4.10 -8.52
CA ARG A 54 -0.74 3.12 -8.78
C ARG A 54 -0.77 2.03 -7.72
N LEU A 55 -0.59 0.79 -8.16
CA LEU A 55 -0.41 -0.37 -7.28
C LEU A 55 0.88 -1.11 -7.66
N ASP A 56 1.84 -1.15 -6.75
CA ASP A 56 3.10 -1.88 -6.93
C ASP A 56 3.26 -2.99 -5.88
N PHE A 57 3.63 -4.18 -6.35
CA PHE A 57 4.17 -5.25 -5.51
C PHE A 57 5.68 -5.09 -5.38
N VAL A 58 6.09 -4.48 -4.28
CA VAL A 58 7.50 -4.35 -3.92
C VAL A 58 7.88 -5.49 -3.00
N ARG A 59 9.03 -6.14 -3.26
CA ARG A 59 9.60 -7.07 -2.27
C ARG A 59 9.93 -6.25 -1.04
N GLY A 60 9.45 -6.68 0.13
CA GLY A 60 9.91 -6.10 1.38
C GLY A 60 11.42 -6.22 1.42
N THR A 61 12.12 -5.09 1.56
CA THR A 61 13.48 -5.17 2.07
C THR A 61 13.31 -5.70 3.49
N GLU A 62 13.72 -6.93 3.75
CA GLU A 62 14.12 -7.27 5.10
C GLU A 62 15.14 -6.18 5.47
N SER A 63 14.81 -5.32 6.42
CA SER A 63 15.87 -4.61 7.12
C SER A 63 16.73 -5.74 7.67
N SER A 64 17.90 -5.97 7.07
CA SER A 64 18.92 -6.73 7.75
C SER A 64 19.07 -5.99 9.08
N THR A 65 18.66 -6.65 10.16
CA THR A 65 19.07 -6.22 11.48
C THR A 65 20.57 -6.49 11.45
N GLY A 66 21.33 -5.51 10.96
CA GLY A 66 22.78 -5.55 10.96
C GLY A 66 23.19 -5.78 12.39
N THR A 67 23.74 -6.96 12.61
CA THR A 67 24.24 -7.49 13.87
C THR A 67 24.81 -6.37 14.73
N ALA A 68 24.23 -6.14 15.92
CA ALA A 68 24.93 -5.45 16.98
C ALA A 68 26.22 -6.24 17.23
N GLY A 69 27.35 -5.68 16.81
CA GLY A 69 28.62 -6.38 16.77
C GLY A 69 29.08 -6.81 18.16
N PRO A 70 29.75 -7.97 18.25
CA PRO A 70 30.91 -8.16 19.09
C PRO A 70 32.13 -8.07 18.13
N HIS A 71 33.16 -7.26 18.33
CA HIS A 71 34.09 -7.14 19.45
C HIS A 71 34.91 -5.85 19.26
#